data_AF-A0A520Q901-F1
#
_entry.id   AF-A0A520Q901-F1
#
_cell.length_a   1.000
_cell.length_b   1.000
_cell.length_c   1.000
_cell.angle_alpha   90.00
_cell.angle_beta   90.00
_cell.angle_gamma   90.00
#
_symmetry.space_group_name_H-M   'P 1'
#
loop_
_entity.id
_entity.type
_entity.pdbx_description
1 polymer ?
#
loop_
_entity_poly.entity_id
_entity_poly.type
_entity_poly.pdbx_seq_one_letter_code
_entity_poly.pdbx_strand_id
1 'polypeptide(L)'
;MGAFIEHGPSADTSRQVADETLRKLGRLRAASDFELCQWFLCGFRLKVHELYGFASFREYAERWFGCSGRGTEERVRVAMRLDELPKLSAAFAAGDLVYSAVRELTRVADAETEAEWLEVAEGKTASQIERMTSGKKPGDRPSDPTRPELERKRVTFNLSPSAYALLRQARDVLRKESGGAHLDDDAFIELLASSALSGGGGADETRSRHQIALTVCECCKAATQDANGEQV
;
A
#
# COMPACT_ATOMS: atom_id res chain seq x y z
N MET A 1 15.14 1.31 -25.74
CA MET A 1 16.13 2.24 -26.32
C MET A 1 16.84 2.91 -25.15
N GLY A 2 17.83 2.22 -24.59
CA GLY A 2 18.48 2.60 -23.33
C GLY A 2 19.59 3.61 -23.59
N ALA A 3 19.47 4.81 -23.03
CA ALA A 3 20.60 5.71 -22.92
C ALA A 3 21.53 5.17 -21.81
N PHE A 4 22.57 4.45 -22.23
CA PHE A 4 23.72 4.17 -21.38
C PHE A 4 24.31 5.52 -20.96
N ILE A 5 24.39 5.78 -19.66
CA ILE A 5 25.07 6.95 -19.12
C ILE A 5 26.54 6.77 -19.43
N GLU A 6 27.04 7.41 -20.48
CA GLU A 6 28.45 7.24 -20.84
C GLU A 6 29.36 7.88 -19.78
N HIS A 7 29.06 9.05 -19.19
CA HIS A 7 29.88 9.64 -18.10
C HIS A 7 29.03 10.23 -16.96
N GLY A 8 29.39 9.93 -15.70
CA GLY A 8 28.76 10.49 -14.50
C GLY A 8 29.10 11.98 -14.26
N PRO A 9 28.60 12.61 -13.19
CA PRO A 9 28.90 14.02 -12.90
C PRO A 9 30.42 14.24 -12.78
N SER A 10 30.92 15.32 -13.38
CA SER A 10 32.32 15.74 -13.31
C SER A 10 32.49 16.94 -12.36
N ALA A 11 33.74 17.28 -12.02
CA ALA A 11 34.06 18.40 -11.13
C ALA A 11 33.52 19.76 -11.61
N ASP A 12 33.32 19.92 -12.92
CA ASP A 12 32.85 21.18 -13.54
C ASP A 12 31.33 21.21 -13.77
N THR A 13 30.57 20.25 -13.22
CA THR A 13 29.11 20.19 -13.43
C THR A 13 28.41 21.39 -12.80
N SER A 14 27.68 22.16 -13.60
CA SER A 14 26.92 23.32 -13.11
C SER A 14 25.65 22.91 -12.36
N ARG A 15 25.15 23.82 -11.50
CA ARG A 15 23.89 23.60 -10.76
C ARG A 15 22.69 23.38 -11.67
N GLN A 16 22.64 24.07 -12.80
CA GLN A 16 21.58 23.96 -13.80
C GLN A 16 21.59 22.58 -14.46
N VAL A 17 22.76 22.12 -14.90
CA VAL A 17 22.91 20.78 -15.51
C VAL A 17 22.55 19.68 -14.51
N ALA A 18 22.93 19.84 -13.23
CA ALA A 18 22.55 18.93 -12.16
C ALA A 18 21.02 18.88 -11.94
N ASP A 19 20.34 20.03 -11.86
CA ASP A 19 18.87 20.09 -11.70
C ASP A 19 18.15 19.45 -12.90
N GLU A 20 18.50 19.82 -14.13
CA GLU A 20 17.92 19.25 -15.35
C GLU A 20 18.11 17.74 -15.42
N THR A 21 19.31 17.26 -15.08
CA THR A 21 19.63 15.83 -15.06
C THR A 21 18.84 15.10 -13.98
N LEU A 22 18.75 15.64 -12.76
CA LEU A 22 17.97 15.04 -11.67
C LEU A 22 16.49 14.97 -12.00
N ARG A 23 15.91 16.01 -12.60
CA ARG A 23 14.51 16.00 -13.05
C ARG A 23 14.27 14.95 -14.13
N LYS A 24 15.18 14.86 -15.10
CA LYS A 24 15.13 13.83 -16.15
C LYS A 24 15.21 12.41 -15.55
N LEU A 25 16.16 12.15 -14.66
CA LEU A 25 16.32 10.87 -13.98
C LEU A 25 15.09 10.55 -13.11
N GLY A 26 14.50 11.56 -12.46
CA GLY A 26 13.26 11.41 -11.71
C GLY A 26 12.10 10.92 -12.57
N ARG A 27 11.88 11.54 -13.74
CA ARG A 27 10.84 11.10 -14.69
C ARG A 27 11.12 9.71 -15.26
N LEU A 28 12.37 9.43 -15.64
CA LEU A 28 12.78 8.11 -16.11
C LEU A 28 12.54 7.04 -15.05
N ARG A 29 12.89 7.32 -13.78
CA ARG A 29 12.64 6.41 -12.67
C ARG A 29 11.15 6.14 -12.48
N ALA A 30 10.30 7.17 -12.58
CA ALA A 30 8.85 7.01 -12.48
C ALA A 30 8.29 6.18 -13.65
N ALA A 31 8.71 6.46 -14.89
CA ALA A 31 8.31 5.67 -16.06
C ALA A 31 8.77 4.21 -15.96
N SER A 32 10.00 3.96 -15.47
CA SER A 32 10.49 2.60 -15.18
C SER A 32 9.70 1.92 -14.06
N ASP A 33 9.33 2.64 -13.00
CA ASP A 33 8.45 2.11 -11.95
C ASP A 33 7.06 1.74 -12.53
N PHE A 34 6.53 2.51 -13.48
CA PHE A 34 5.28 2.19 -14.20
C PHE A 34 5.43 0.89 -15.00
N GLU A 35 6.44 0.78 -15.85
CA GLU A 35 6.71 -0.43 -16.63
C GLU A 35 6.90 -1.65 -15.72
N LEU A 36 7.61 -1.47 -14.61
CA LEU A 36 7.82 -2.53 -13.63
C LEU A 36 6.51 -3.01 -13.02
N CYS A 37 5.58 -2.11 -12.69
CA CYS A 37 4.25 -2.49 -12.20
C CYS A 37 3.50 -3.33 -13.24
N GLN A 38 3.49 -2.92 -14.51
CA GLN A 38 2.85 -3.64 -15.61
C GLN A 38 3.45 -5.03 -15.80
N TRP A 39 4.78 -5.14 -15.83
CA TRP A 39 5.46 -6.43 -15.96
C TRP A 39 5.33 -7.31 -14.71
N PHE A 40 5.23 -6.73 -13.52
CA PHE A 40 4.94 -7.49 -12.31
C PHE A 40 3.57 -8.12 -12.37
N LEU A 41 2.54 -7.38 -12.80
CA LEU A 41 1.20 -7.92 -12.99
C LEU A 41 1.17 -9.01 -14.07
N CYS A 42 1.83 -8.77 -15.20
CA CYS A 42 1.96 -9.77 -16.27
C CYS A 42 2.64 -11.05 -15.76
N GLY A 43 3.80 -10.92 -15.12
CA GLY A 43 4.56 -12.04 -14.58
C GLY A 43 3.81 -12.80 -13.47
N PHE A 44 3.07 -12.08 -12.64
CA PHE A 44 2.18 -12.66 -11.63
C PHE A 44 1.06 -13.48 -12.27
N ARG A 45 0.32 -12.91 -13.23
CA ARG A 45 -0.77 -13.58 -13.97
C ARG A 45 -0.28 -14.81 -14.74
N LEU A 46 0.90 -14.73 -15.35
CA LEU A 46 1.52 -15.82 -16.11
C LEU A 46 2.32 -16.82 -15.25
N LYS A 47 2.41 -16.59 -13.94
CA LYS A 47 3.18 -17.40 -13.00
C LYS A 47 4.63 -17.66 -13.45
N VAL A 48 5.33 -16.63 -13.95
CA VAL A 48 6.71 -16.76 -14.49
C VAL A 48 7.74 -17.30 -13.50
N HIS A 49 7.43 -17.25 -12.21
CA HIS A 49 8.23 -17.86 -11.15
C HIS A 49 8.37 -19.38 -11.30
N GLU A 50 7.36 -20.05 -11.86
CA GLU A 50 7.36 -21.50 -12.10
C GLU A 50 8.41 -21.91 -13.15
N LEU A 51 8.73 -21.04 -14.12
CA LEU A 51 9.73 -21.30 -15.17
C LEU A 51 11.13 -21.58 -14.62
N TYR A 52 11.44 -21.02 -13.46
CA TYR A 52 12.74 -21.14 -12.80
C TYR A 52 12.66 -21.90 -11.48
N GLY A 53 11.51 -22.52 -11.18
CA GLY A 53 11.32 -23.34 -9.98
C GLY A 53 11.27 -22.56 -8.66
N PHE A 54 10.95 -21.26 -8.68
CA PHE A 54 10.73 -20.50 -7.45
C PHE A 54 9.39 -20.90 -6.81
N ALA A 55 9.30 -20.86 -5.48
CA ALA A 55 8.10 -21.26 -4.75
C ALA A 55 6.95 -20.24 -4.86
N SER A 56 7.25 -18.99 -5.25
CA SER A 56 6.23 -17.94 -5.43
C SER A 56 6.72 -16.79 -6.30
N PHE A 57 5.79 -15.98 -6.81
CA PHE A 57 6.15 -14.75 -7.53
C PHE A 57 6.87 -13.72 -6.64
N ARG A 58 6.58 -13.69 -5.33
CA ARG A 58 7.32 -12.88 -4.35
C ARG A 58 8.80 -13.23 -4.35
N GLU A 59 9.12 -14.51 -4.27
CA GLU A 59 10.52 -14.98 -4.23
C GLU A 59 11.24 -14.64 -5.54
N TYR A 60 10.58 -14.83 -6.69
CA TYR A 60 11.10 -14.41 -7.99
C TYR A 60 11.42 -12.90 -8.01
N ALA A 61 10.49 -12.06 -7.55
CA ALA A 61 10.67 -10.61 -7.52
C ALA A 61 11.76 -10.16 -6.53
N GLU A 62 11.86 -10.82 -5.37
CA GLU A 62 12.91 -10.56 -4.38
C GLU A 62 14.29 -10.90 -4.93
N ARG A 63 14.43 -12.02 -5.63
CA ARG A 63 15.71 -12.49 -6.20
C ARG A 63 16.23 -11.61 -7.33
N TRP A 64 15.34 -11.20 -8.24
CA TRP A 64 15.75 -10.48 -9.46
C TRP A 64 15.68 -8.96 -9.34
N PHE A 65 14.77 -8.44 -8.51
CA PHE A 65 14.51 -6.99 -8.41
C PHE A 65 14.80 -6.42 -7.02
N GLY A 66 15.21 -7.26 -6.04
CA GLY A 66 15.45 -6.82 -4.67
C GLY A 66 14.19 -6.30 -3.97
N CYS A 67 12.99 -6.58 -4.51
CA CYS A 67 11.73 -6.12 -3.95
C CYS A 67 11.29 -7.03 -2.79
N SER A 68 10.98 -6.44 -1.63
CA SER A 68 10.33 -7.20 -0.56
C SER A 68 8.98 -7.72 -1.04
N GLY A 69 8.50 -8.83 -0.47
CA GLY A 69 7.20 -9.37 -0.87
C GLY A 69 6.04 -8.40 -0.78
N ARG A 70 5.99 -7.61 0.29
CA ARG A 70 4.99 -6.53 0.41
C ARG A 70 5.15 -5.50 -0.71
N GLY A 71 6.39 -5.14 -1.06
CA GLY A 71 6.68 -4.24 -2.18
C GLY A 71 6.27 -4.82 -3.54
N THR A 72 6.33 -6.14 -3.70
CA THR A 72 5.87 -6.87 -4.90
C THR A 72 4.35 -6.90 -4.97
N GLU A 73 3.67 -7.30 -3.90
CA GLU A 73 2.21 -7.32 -3.81
C GLU A 73 1.60 -5.93 -4.07
N GLU A 74 2.18 -4.88 -3.47
CA GLU A 74 1.72 -3.51 -3.69
C GLU A 74 1.87 -3.07 -5.16
N ARG A 75 2.94 -3.46 -5.85
CA ARG A 75 3.12 -3.13 -7.28
C ARG A 75 2.09 -3.86 -8.15
N VAL A 76 1.81 -5.12 -7.86
CA VAL A 76 0.76 -5.89 -8.54
C VAL A 76 -0.61 -5.23 -8.31
N ARG A 77 -0.95 -4.86 -7.07
CA ARG A 77 -2.20 -4.14 -6.76
C ARG A 77 -2.30 -2.81 -7.50
N VAL A 78 -1.24 -2.00 -7.50
CA VAL A 78 -1.19 -0.73 -8.22
C VAL A 78 -1.46 -0.96 -9.70
N ALA A 79 -0.75 -1.90 -10.33
CA ALA A 79 -0.94 -2.23 -11.74
C ALA A 79 -2.38 -2.64 -12.06
N MET A 80 -3.00 -3.48 -11.22
CA MET A 80 -4.40 -3.90 -11.41
C MET A 80 -5.37 -2.71 -11.36
N ARG A 81 -5.14 -1.75 -10.47
CA ARG A 81 -5.98 -0.54 -10.39
C ARG A 81 -5.75 0.42 -11.55
N LEU A 82 -4.53 0.47 -12.10
CA LEU A 82 -4.23 1.31 -13.25
C LEU A 82 -4.91 0.84 -14.55
N ASP A 83 -5.29 -0.45 -14.65
CA ASP A 83 -6.13 -0.95 -15.75
C ASP A 83 -7.50 -0.22 -15.81
N GLU A 84 -7.98 0.28 -14.66
CA GLU A 84 -9.28 0.96 -14.50
C GLU A 84 -9.15 2.49 -14.41
N LEU A 85 -7.93 3.03 -14.39
CA LEU A 85 -7.62 4.43 -14.11
C LEU A 85 -6.73 5.01 -15.23
N PRO A 86 -7.28 5.21 -16.45
CA PRO A 86 -6.48 5.54 -17.63
C PRO A 86 -5.74 6.88 -17.52
N LYS A 87 -6.29 7.89 -16.82
CA LYS A 87 -5.59 9.18 -16.67
C LYS A 87 -4.43 9.06 -15.69
N LEU A 88 -4.63 8.37 -14.57
CA LEU A 88 -3.53 8.09 -13.63
C LEU A 88 -2.45 7.21 -14.27
N SER A 89 -2.85 6.22 -15.08
CA SER A 89 -1.94 5.37 -15.84
C SER A 89 -1.09 6.20 -16.81
N ALA A 90 -1.70 7.11 -17.58
CA ALA A 90 -0.99 8.01 -18.48
C ALA A 90 -0.02 8.95 -17.74
N ALA A 91 -0.45 9.57 -16.63
CA ALA A 91 0.41 10.45 -15.83
C ALA A 91 1.61 9.71 -15.22
N PHE A 92 1.41 8.47 -14.77
CA PHE A 92 2.50 7.66 -14.23
C PHE A 92 3.48 7.23 -15.34
N ALA A 93 2.97 6.80 -16.49
CA ALA A 93 3.78 6.43 -17.65
C ALA A 93 4.60 7.61 -18.19
N ALA A 94 4.06 8.83 -18.15
CA ALA A 94 4.77 10.06 -18.53
C ALA A 94 5.85 10.48 -17.51
N GLY A 95 5.84 9.89 -16.31
CA GLY A 95 6.73 10.23 -15.21
C GLY A 95 6.35 11.52 -14.47
N ASP A 96 5.11 11.97 -14.62
CA ASP A 96 4.58 13.17 -13.94
C ASP A 96 4.27 12.91 -12.47
N LEU A 97 3.98 11.65 -12.11
CA LEU A 97 3.80 11.19 -10.75
C LEU A 97 4.79 10.09 -10.38
N VAL A 98 5.35 10.17 -9.18
CA VAL A 98 6.19 9.11 -8.62
C VAL A 98 5.35 7.95 -8.09
N TYR A 99 5.91 6.74 -8.08
CA TYR A 99 5.22 5.51 -7.63
C TYR A 99 4.51 5.66 -6.28
N SER A 100 5.13 6.33 -5.30
CA SER A 100 4.52 6.51 -3.97
C SER A 100 3.24 7.32 -4.02
N ALA A 101 3.15 8.36 -4.87
CA ALA A 101 1.93 9.14 -5.06
C ALA A 101 0.84 8.29 -5.75
N VAL A 102 1.19 7.60 -6.84
CA VAL A 102 0.27 6.73 -7.59
C VAL A 102 -0.27 5.61 -6.70
N ARG A 103 0.59 5.03 -5.84
CA ARG A 103 0.19 3.99 -4.89
C ARG A 103 -0.89 4.46 -3.93
N GLU A 104 -0.84 5.71 -3.47
CA GLU A 104 -1.89 6.30 -2.62
C GLU A 104 -3.15 6.63 -3.43
N LEU A 105 -3.01 7.30 -4.58
CA LEU A 105 -4.16 7.68 -5.42
C LEU A 105 -4.97 6.47 -5.91
N THR A 106 -4.30 5.38 -6.29
CA THR A 106 -4.98 4.12 -6.70
C THR A 106 -5.76 3.43 -5.58
N ARG A 107 -5.70 3.91 -4.32
CA ARG A 107 -6.56 3.40 -3.24
C ARG A 107 -7.92 4.09 -3.21
N VAL A 108 -7.99 5.35 -3.63
CA VAL A 108 -9.17 6.19 -3.45
C VAL A 108 -9.81 6.59 -4.77
N ALA A 109 -9.04 6.74 -5.84
CA ALA A 109 -9.55 7.13 -7.13
C ALA A 109 -10.32 5.98 -7.82
N ASP A 110 -11.32 6.39 -8.59
CA ASP A 110 -12.02 5.61 -9.61
C ASP A 110 -12.04 6.39 -10.94
N ALA A 111 -12.68 5.83 -11.98
CA ALA A 111 -12.72 6.44 -13.31
C ALA A 111 -13.43 7.81 -13.34
N GLU A 112 -14.34 8.08 -12.40
CA GLU A 112 -15.07 9.35 -12.32
C GLU A 112 -14.25 10.43 -11.60
N THR A 113 -13.50 10.03 -10.56
CA THR A 113 -12.79 10.94 -9.65
C THR A 113 -11.30 11.11 -9.97
N GLU A 114 -10.70 10.27 -10.82
CA GLU A 114 -9.26 10.32 -11.10
C GLU A 114 -8.77 11.67 -11.65
N ALA A 115 -9.62 12.40 -12.38
CA ALA A 115 -9.25 13.72 -12.89
C ALA A 115 -9.14 14.78 -11.77
N GLU A 116 -10.09 14.79 -10.84
CA GLU A 116 -10.07 15.70 -9.69
C GLU A 116 -8.86 15.40 -8.79
N TRP A 117 -8.57 14.11 -8.57
CA TRP A 117 -7.40 13.68 -7.83
C TRP A 117 -6.07 14.08 -8.48
N LEU A 118 -5.97 14.01 -9.81
CA LEU A 118 -4.79 14.47 -10.55
C LEU A 118 -4.57 15.98 -10.42
N GLU A 119 -5.64 16.77 -10.53
CA GLU A 119 -5.58 18.24 -10.39
C GLU A 119 -5.07 18.63 -9.00
N VAL A 120 -5.62 18.07 -7.92
CA VAL A 120 -5.18 18.43 -6.57
C VAL A 120 -3.80 17.87 -6.20
N ALA A 121 -3.35 16.82 -6.90
CA ALA A 121 -2.02 16.24 -6.73
C ALA A 121 -0.92 17.07 -7.42
N GLU A 122 -1.27 17.98 -8.32
CA GLU A 122 -0.31 18.83 -9.01
C GLU A 122 0.53 19.64 -8.01
N GLY A 123 1.86 19.56 -8.15
CA GLY A 123 2.80 20.22 -7.26
C GLY A 123 2.85 19.68 -5.82
N LYS A 124 2.13 18.59 -5.51
CA LYS A 124 2.17 17.96 -4.17
C LYS A 124 3.24 16.90 -4.06
N THR A 125 3.81 16.77 -2.86
CA THR A 125 4.68 15.65 -2.53
C THR A 125 3.86 14.39 -2.27
N ALA A 126 4.46 13.21 -2.41
CA ALA A 126 3.80 11.95 -2.10
C ALA A 126 3.26 11.90 -0.65
N SER A 127 3.95 12.52 0.32
CA SER A 127 3.49 12.61 1.71
C SER A 127 2.34 13.59 1.92
N GLN A 128 2.20 14.61 1.06
CA GLN A 128 1.00 15.46 1.05
C GLN A 128 -0.19 14.69 0.47
N ILE A 129 0.03 13.96 -0.62
CA ILE A 129 -0.99 13.11 -1.25
C ILE A 129 -1.45 12.02 -0.26
N GLU A 130 -0.53 11.32 0.42
CA GLU A 130 -0.85 10.32 1.45
C GLU A 130 -1.81 10.89 2.52
N ARG A 131 -1.55 12.12 2.99
CA ARG A 131 -2.42 12.78 3.97
C ARG A 131 -3.79 13.14 3.40
N MET A 132 -3.86 13.56 2.15
CA MET A 132 -5.13 13.90 1.48
C MET A 132 -5.99 12.66 1.23
N THR A 133 -5.36 11.52 0.92
CA THR A 133 -6.04 10.24 0.70
C THR A 133 -6.33 9.49 2.00
N SER A 134 -5.71 9.89 3.11
CA SER A 134 -5.95 9.28 4.42
C SER A 134 -7.40 9.49 4.86
N GLY A 135 -8.05 8.42 5.29
CA GLY A 135 -9.46 8.48 5.71
C GLY A 135 -10.46 8.62 4.54
N LYS A 136 -10.03 8.38 3.30
CA LYS A 136 -10.89 8.32 2.10
C LYS A 136 -11.13 6.86 1.69
N LYS A 137 -12.28 6.58 1.10
CA LYS A 137 -12.59 5.28 0.48
C LYS A 137 -12.53 5.36 -1.06
N PRO A 138 -12.47 4.22 -1.77
CA PRO A 138 -12.60 4.20 -3.22
C PRO A 138 -13.85 4.97 -3.71
N GLY A 139 -13.67 5.84 -4.70
CA GLY A 139 -14.71 6.69 -5.30
C GLY A 139 -14.96 8.01 -4.58
N ASP A 140 -14.30 8.28 -3.44
CA ASP A 140 -14.38 9.60 -2.81
C ASP A 140 -13.64 10.64 -3.67
N ARG A 141 -14.19 11.85 -3.71
CA ARG A 141 -13.56 13.05 -4.28
C ARG A 141 -12.57 13.65 -3.29
N PRO A 142 -11.61 14.48 -3.76
CA PRO A 142 -10.70 15.20 -2.86
C PRO A 142 -11.41 16.08 -1.82
N SER A 143 -12.56 16.64 -2.18
CA SER A 143 -13.36 17.54 -1.32
C SER A 143 -14.23 16.82 -0.29
N ASP A 144 -14.42 15.51 -0.42
CA ASP A 144 -15.27 14.76 0.49
C ASP A 144 -14.70 14.79 1.91
N PRO A 145 -15.51 14.60 2.96
CA PRO A 145 -15.00 14.53 4.32
C PRO A 145 -14.05 13.35 4.50
N THR A 146 -12.99 13.52 5.30
CA THR A 146 -12.18 12.39 5.76
C THR A 146 -12.89 11.70 6.91
N ARG A 147 -12.72 10.38 6.98
CA ARG A 147 -13.25 9.51 8.02
C ARG A 147 -12.08 9.05 8.89
N PRO A 148 -11.94 9.53 10.14
CA PRO A 148 -10.89 9.09 11.05
C PRO A 148 -10.82 7.56 11.18
N GLU A 149 -11.99 6.90 11.15
CA GLU A 149 -12.13 5.45 11.21
C GLU A 149 -11.50 4.71 10.00
N LEU A 150 -11.27 5.41 8.89
CA LEU A 150 -10.60 4.87 7.70
C LEU A 150 -9.11 5.24 7.62
N GLU A 151 -8.57 5.99 8.59
CA GLU A 151 -7.16 6.33 8.62
C GLU A 151 -6.30 5.11 8.95
N ARG A 152 -5.60 4.58 7.96
CA ARG A 152 -4.68 3.45 8.17
C ARG A 152 -3.51 3.86 9.06
N LYS A 153 -3.33 3.17 10.19
CA LYS A 153 -2.18 3.37 11.08
C LYS A 153 -1.03 2.44 10.68
N ARG A 154 0.17 3.01 10.48
CA ARG A 154 1.37 2.24 10.14
C ARG A 154 2.05 1.74 11.41
N VAL A 155 2.04 0.43 11.62
CA VAL A 155 2.76 -0.23 12.71
C VAL A 155 4.01 -0.94 12.14
N THR A 156 5.18 -0.64 12.70
CA THR A 156 6.46 -1.26 12.30
C THR A 156 7.08 -1.98 13.49
N PHE A 157 7.38 -3.27 13.31
CA PHE A 157 8.05 -4.08 14.33
C PHE A 157 9.45 -4.49 13.87
N ASN A 158 10.43 -4.36 14.77
CA ASN A 158 11.74 -4.98 14.61
C ASN A 158 11.75 -6.29 15.41
N LEU A 159 11.50 -7.41 14.74
CA LEU A 159 11.33 -8.72 15.37
C LEU A 159 12.62 -9.54 15.34
N SER A 160 12.85 -10.34 16.38
CA SER A 160 13.88 -11.39 16.32
C SER A 160 13.48 -12.47 15.29
N PRO A 161 14.43 -13.28 14.79
CA PRO A 161 14.11 -14.35 13.84
C PRO A 161 13.05 -15.34 14.34
N SER A 162 13.07 -15.67 15.65
CA SER A 162 12.08 -16.55 16.26
C SER A 162 10.68 -15.92 16.31
N ALA A 163 10.57 -14.65 16.70
CA ALA A 163 9.30 -13.94 16.71
C ALA A 163 8.74 -13.76 15.29
N TYR A 164 9.60 -13.47 14.30
CA TYR A 164 9.19 -13.38 12.91
C TYR A 164 8.71 -14.73 12.35
N ALA A 165 9.39 -15.83 12.69
CA ALA A 165 8.96 -17.17 12.28
C ALA A 165 7.57 -17.52 12.86
N LEU A 166 7.32 -17.20 14.13
CA LEU A 166 6.01 -17.37 14.76
C LEU A 166 4.94 -16.52 14.09
N LEU A 167 5.22 -15.26 13.76
CA LEU A 167 4.28 -14.39 13.05
C LEU A 167 3.90 -14.96 11.68
N ARG A 168 4.87 -15.50 10.94
CA ARG A 168 4.61 -16.18 9.65
C ARG A 168 3.76 -17.44 9.83
N GLN A 169 4.08 -18.27 10.81
CA GLN A 169 3.30 -19.47 11.13
C GLN A 169 1.85 -19.11 11.51
N ALA A 170 1.66 -18.09 12.35
CA ALA A 170 0.33 -17.62 12.74
C ALA A 170 -0.48 -17.18 11.50
N ARG A 171 0.13 -16.45 10.56
CA ARG A 171 -0.55 -16.07 9.31
C ARG A 171 -0.93 -17.30 8.48
N ASP A 172 -0.06 -18.30 8.37
CA ASP A 172 -0.36 -19.52 7.63
C ASP A 172 -1.50 -20.33 8.26
N VAL A 173 -1.60 -20.37 9.59
CA VAL A 173 -2.69 -21.02 10.32
C VAL A 173 -4.01 -20.29 10.06
N LEU A 174 -4.06 -18.98 10.32
CA LEU A 174 -5.27 -18.17 10.14
C LEU A 174 -5.76 -18.16 8.69
N ARG A 175 -4.83 -18.17 7.72
CA ARG A 175 -5.15 -18.30 6.29
C ARG A 175 -5.90 -19.61 6.02
N LYS A 176 -5.42 -20.73 6.56
CA LYS A 176 -6.05 -22.05 6.37
C LYS A 176 -7.44 -22.12 7.01
N GLU A 177 -7.59 -21.55 8.20
CA GLU A 177 -8.87 -21.49 8.91
C GLU A 177 -9.89 -20.61 8.18
N SER A 178 -9.42 -19.58 7.49
CA SER A 178 -10.25 -18.68 6.66
C SER A 178 -10.50 -19.20 5.24
N GLY A 179 -10.43 -20.53 5.02
CA GLY A 179 -10.70 -21.15 3.72
C GLY A 179 -9.59 -21.01 2.68
N GLY A 180 -8.37 -20.61 3.08
CA GLY A 180 -7.19 -20.57 2.22
C GLY A 180 -7.03 -19.31 1.37
N ALA A 181 -7.96 -18.35 1.45
CA ALA A 181 -7.85 -17.07 0.76
C ALA A 181 -6.66 -16.24 1.31
N HIS A 182 -6.03 -15.40 0.48
CA HIS A 182 -4.97 -14.49 0.93
C HIS A 182 -5.54 -13.53 1.99
N LEU A 183 -4.85 -13.41 3.12
CA LEU A 183 -5.16 -12.44 4.17
C LEU A 183 -4.25 -11.24 3.99
N ASP A 184 -4.84 -10.08 3.74
CA ASP A 184 -4.11 -8.82 3.80
C ASP A 184 -3.67 -8.51 5.25
N ASP A 185 -2.85 -7.48 5.40
CA ASP A 185 -2.29 -7.14 6.72
C ASP A 185 -3.38 -6.76 7.74
N ASP A 186 -4.46 -6.10 7.31
CA ASP A 186 -5.52 -5.64 8.21
C ASP A 186 -6.33 -6.86 8.70
N ALA A 187 -6.81 -7.70 7.78
CA ALA A 187 -7.56 -8.91 8.10
C ALA A 187 -6.74 -9.90 8.94
N PHE A 188 -5.45 -10.05 8.64
CA PHE A 188 -4.56 -10.91 9.44
C PHE A 188 -4.42 -10.40 10.88
N ILE A 189 -4.18 -9.10 11.07
CA ILE A 189 -3.98 -8.52 12.41
C ILE A 189 -5.28 -8.55 13.21
N GLU A 190 -6.43 -8.27 12.58
CA GLU A 190 -7.75 -8.37 13.23
C GLU A 190 -8.03 -9.80 13.73
N LEU A 191 -7.80 -10.80 12.89
CA LEU A 191 -8.00 -12.20 13.28
C LEU A 191 -7.03 -12.63 14.39
N LEU A 192 -5.76 -12.26 14.27
CA LEU A 192 -4.74 -12.57 15.28
C LEU A 192 -5.08 -11.94 16.64
N ALA A 193 -5.45 -10.66 16.66
CA ALA A 193 -5.83 -9.95 17.86
C ALA A 193 -7.13 -10.50 18.46
N SER A 194 -8.14 -10.75 17.63
CA SER A 194 -9.43 -11.32 18.07
C SER A 194 -9.25 -12.71 18.70
N SER A 195 -8.38 -13.55 18.12
CA SER A 195 -8.06 -14.87 18.69
C SER A 195 -7.38 -14.75 20.06
N ALA A 196 -6.45 -13.80 20.22
CA ALA A 196 -5.78 -13.58 21.50
C ALA A 196 -6.73 -13.04 22.57
N LEU A 197 -7.61 -12.09 22.20
CA LEU A 197 -8.63 -11.53 23.09
C LEU A 197 -9.69 -12.56 23.48
N SER A 198 -10.03 -13.49 22.59
CA SER A 198 -11.01 -14.55 22.85
C SER A 198 -10.43 -15.71 23.66
N GLY A 199 -9.13 -16.00 23.52
CA GLY A 199 -8.44 -17.12 24.19
C GLY A 199 -8.04 -16.88 25.65
N GLY A 200 -8.18 -15.66 26.18
CA GLY A 200 -7.77 -15.28 27.55
C GLY A 200 -8.76 -15.61 28.68
N GLY A 201 -9.91 -16.24 28.38
CA GLY A 201 -11.01 -16.42 29.32
C GLY A 201 -11.07 -17.78 30.00
N GLY A 202 -10.26 -18.01 31.03
CA GLY A 202 -10.56 -19.05 32.04
C GLY A 202 -11.92 -18.77 32.72
N ALA A 203 -12.69 -19.83 32.94
CA ALA A 203 -14.09 -19.82 33.37
C ALA A 203 -14.40 -18.89 34.56
N ASP A 204 -15.43 -18.07 34.38
CA ASP A 204 -16.29 -17.46 35.41
C ASP A 204 -17.49 -16.87 34.67
N GLU A 205 -18.62 -17.57 34.78
CA GLU A 205 -19.90 -17.18 34.21
C GLU A 205 -20.38 -15.87 34.87
N THR A 206 -21.16 -15.07 34.13
CA THR A 206 -21.98 -13.93 34.60
C THR A 206 -21.42 -12.50 34.58
N ARG A 207 -20.39 -12.19 33.79
CA ARG A 207 -20.21 -10.81 33.26
C ARG A 207 -19.79 -10.85 31.79
N SER A 208 -20.51 -10.15 30.92
CA SER A 208 -20.06 -9.89 29.54
C SER A 208 -18.66 -9.28 29.59
N ARG A 209 -17.64 -10.04 29.18
CA ARG A 209 -16.23 -9.78 29.52
C ARG A 209 -15.58 -8.63 28.76
N HIS A 210 -16.28 -8.02 27.81
CA HIS A 210 -15.82 -6.81 27.12
C HIS A 210 -17.03 -5.91 26.84
N GLN A 211 -17.07 -4.74 27.47
CA GLN A 211 -18.00 -3.67 27.12
C GLN A 211 -17.30 -2.81 26.07
N ILE A 212 -17.78 -2.86 24.83
CA ILE A 212 -17.34 -1.93 23.79
C ILE A 212 -18.12 -0.63 24.03
N ALA A 213 -17.45 0.41 24.48
CA ALA A 213 -18.02 1.75 24.55
C ALA A 213 -17.97 2.36 23.14
N LEU A 214 -19.14 2.48 22.51
CA LEU A 214 -19.32 3.16 21.24
C LEU A 214 -19.90 4.55 21.52
N THR A 215 -19.19 5.59 21.11
CA THR A 215 -19.71 6.96 21.13
C THR A 215 -20.31 7.26 19.76
N VAL A 216 -21.63 7.46 19.71
CA VAL A 216 -22.34 7.81 18.46
C VAL A 216 -22.63 9.30 18.45
N CYS A 217 -22.13 10.01 17.44
CA CYS A 217 -22.44 11.43 17.25
C CYS A 217 -23.90 11.60 16.80
N GLU A 218 -24.69 12.36 17.55
CA GLU A 218 -26.11 12.59 17.24
C GLU A 218 -26.34 13.37 15.93
N CYS A 219 -25.35 14.14 15.46
CA CYS A 219 -25.47 14.95 14.25
C CYS A 219 -25.14 14.20 12.95
N CYS A 220 -24.10 13.34 12.95
CA CYS A 220 -23.63 12.65 11.75
C CYS A 220 -23.75 11.12 11.80
N LYS A 221 -24.19 10.56 12.94
CA LYS A 221 -24.28 9.13 13.23
C LYS A 221 -22.96 8.34 13.11
N ALA A 222 -21.81 9.02 13.05
CA ALA A 222 -20.51 8.36 13.13
C ALA A 222 -20.34 7.74 14.53
N ALA A 223 -19.82 6.52 14.58
CA ALA A 223 -19.55 5.79 15.80
C ALA A 223 -18.02 5.67 15.99
N THR A 224 -17.50 6.14 17.11
CA THR A 224 -16.09 5.97 17.51
C THR A 224 -16.00 4.97 18.67
N GLN A 225 -14.99 4.11 18.66
CA GLN A 225 -14.76 3.10 19.68
C GLN A 225 -13.59 3.54 20.59
N ASP A 226 -13.79 3.50 21.91
CA ASP A 226 -12.70 3.75 22.85
C ASP A 226 -11.76 2.54 22.94
N ALA A 227 -10.47 2.74 22.64
CA ALA A 227 -9.41 1.77 22.85
C ALA A 227 -8.36 2.35 23.82
N ASN A 228 -8.28 1.81 25.05
CA ASN A 228 -7.31 2.24 26.08
C ASN A 228 -7.24 3.76 26.35
N GLY A 229 -8.38 4.47 26.27
CA GLY A 229 -8.47 5.91 26.56
C GLY A 229 -8.17 6.84 25.38
N GLU A 230 -7.97 6.28 24.19
CA GLU A 230 -7.94 7.01 22.92
C GLU A 230 -9.18 6.67 22.08
N GLN A 231 -9.79 7.70 21.48
CA GLN A 231 -10.92 7.55 20.56
C GLN A 231 -10.40 7.09 19.19
N VAL A 232 -10.88 5.93 18.73
CA VAL A 232 -10.54 5.32 17.43
C VAL A 232 -11.77 5.23 16.55
#